data_AF-A0A7V9JPL2-F1
#
_entry.id   AF-A0A7V9JPL2-F1
#
_cell.length_a   1.000
_cell.length_b   1.000
_cell.length_c   1.000
_cell.angle_alpha   90.00
_cell.angle_beta   90.00
_cell.angle_gamma   90.00
#
_symmetry.space_group_name_H-M   'P 1'
#
loop_
_entity.id
_entity.type
_entity.pdbx_description
1 polymer ?
#
loop_
_entity_poly.entity_id
_entity_poly.type
_entity_poly.pdbx_seq_one_letter_code
_entity_poly.pdbx_strand_id
1 'polypeptide(L)'
;MQGSRGALAGLAPAAVPASPAIDVAPPVTPNLVRARAIAGTGRVGRNALETLLFRGLSTPVALVLVVLQSRLLEPAGRGTFVLVVLSVTIGSRLLGQLGIAVTARLRAADVELRLLVHRAFALAVLVGLAACAPIVAWSVAAGDIGLELGLAAALALVPNILWQTVSGVLLGVSQLRLWNVIQLLPPVLTLVGMLVLVVGLDGGVRGAIAAWALAHLLTAAFA
;
A
#
# COMPACT_ATOMS: atom_id res chain seq x y z
N MET A 1 0.84 64.26 43.02
CA MET A 1 1.99 63.51 42.47
C MET A 1 1.48 62.10 42.16
N GLN A 2 0.97 61.79 40.97
CA GLN A 2 1.62 61.57 39.67
C GLN A 2 2.52 60.31 39.62
N GLY A 3 2.12 59.36 38.76
CA GLY A 3 2.91 58.20 38.29
C GLY A 3 2.50 56.87 38.95
N SER A 4 2.41 55.72 38.27
CA SER A 4 2.56 55.33 36.87
C SER A 4 2.05 53.88 36.77
N ARG A 5 1.54 53.50 35.60
CA ARG A 5 1.27 52.11 35.20
C ARG A 5 2.56 51.26 35.19
N GLY A 6 2.38 49.96 35.40
CA GLY A 6 3.15 48.93 34.68
C GLY A 6 3.96 47.97 35.56
N ALA A 7 3.49 46.73 35.68
CA ALA A 7 4.30 45.52 35.48
C ALA A 7 3.42 44.27 35.70
N LEU A 8 2.81 43.78 34.61
CA LEU A 8 2.48 42.36 34.48
C LEU A 8 3.80 41.62 34.23
N ALA A 9 4.31 40.89 35.22
CA ALA A 9 5.44 40.00 35.03
C ALA A 9 5.34 38.79 35.96
N GLY A 10 4.92 37.67 35.37
CA GLY A 10 5.38 36.32 35.67
C GLY A 10 5.27 35.82 37.10
N LEU A 11 4.17 35.13 37.41
CA LEU A 11 4.18 34.02 38.36
C LEU A 11 3.52 32.81 37.70
N ALA A 12 4.29 31.74 37.61
CA ALA A 12 4.03 30.50 36.89
C ALA A 12 2.67 29.86 37.23
N PRO A 13 2.06 29.07 36.32
CA PRO A 13 0.97 28.19 36.70
C PRO A 13 1.46 27.30 37.84
N ALA A 14 0.79 27.38 38.99
CA ALA A 14 1.07 26.53 40.14
C ALA A 14 1.11 25.08 39.66
N ALA A 15 2.23 24.40 39.89
CA ALA A 15 2.37 22.99 39.61
C ALA A 15 1.30 22.25 40.43
N VAL A 16 0.25 21.80 39.73
CA VAL A 16 -0.75 20.92 40.31
C VAL A 16 -0.01 19.65 40.73
N PRO A 17 0.03 19.29 42.03
CA PRO A 17 0.61 18.02 42.43
C PRO A 17 -0.13 16.90 41.70
N ALA A 18 0.61 16.00 41.06
CA ALA A 18 0.04 14.83 40.41
C ALA A 18 -0.87 14.12 41.41
N SER A 19 -2.16 13.99 41.07
CA SER A 19 -3.08 13.16 41.85
C SER A 19 -2.42 11.79 42.05
N PRO A 20 -2.43 11.23 43.28
CA PRO A 20 -1.89 9.91 43.50
C PRO A 20 -2.57 8.99 42.51
N ALA A 21 -1.77 8.29 41.70
CA ALA A 21 -2.25 7.22 40.85
C ALA A 21 -2.81 6.15 41.79
N ILE A 22 -4.09 6.28 42.12
CA ILE A 22 -4.85 5.20 42.72
C ILE A 22 -4.77 4.11 41.66
N ASP A 23 -4.08 3.03 41.98
CA ASP A 23 -3.94 1.81 41.20
C ASP A 23 -5.31 1.09 41.17
N VAL A 24 -6.33 1.81 40.71
CA VAL A 24 -7.64 1.28 40.43
C VAL A 24 -7.46 0.53 39.11
N ALA A 25 -7.29 -0.78 39.22
CA ALA A 25 -7.50 -1.69 38.11
C ALA A 25 -8.75 -1.20 37.36
N PRO A 26 -8.65 -0.94 36.04
CA PRO A 26 -9.73 -0.30 35.29
C PRO A 26 -11.04 -1.04 35.57
N PRO A 27 -12.14 -0.32 35.86
CA PRO A 27 -13.39 -0.94 36.27
C PRO A 27 -13.79 -1.97 35.21
N VAL A 28 -13.67 -3.25 35.58
CA VAL A 28 -14.07 -4.37 34.76
C VAL A 28 -15.58 -4.31 34.71
N THR A 29 -16.12 -3.60 33.73
CA THR A 29 -17.56 -3.50 33.50
C THR A 29 -18.01 -4.87 32.99
N PRO A 30 -18.73 -5.67 33.80
CA PRO A 30 -19.07 -7.04 33.42
C PRO A 30 -20.03 -7.12 32.22
N ASN A 31 -20.60 -5.97 31.81
CA ASN A 31 -21.54 -5.81 30.70
C ASN A 31 -20.93 -5.13 29.46
N LEU A 32 -19.62 -4.91 29.38
CA LEU A 32 -19.01 -4.60 28.09
C LEU A 32 -19.19 -5.83 27.21
N VAL A 33 -20.00 -5.69 26.15
CA VAL A 33 -20.13 -6.65 25.06
C VAL A 33 -18.72 -7.08 24.69
N ARG A 34 -18.38 -8.32 25.06
CA ARG A 34 -17.04 -8.89 24.92
C ARG A 34 -16.61 -8.62 23.48
N ALA A 35 -15.59 -7.78 23.28
CA ALA A 35 -15.13 -7.40 21.95
C ALA A 35 -14.98 -8.69 21.13
N ARG A 36 -15.73 -8.79 20.02
CA ARG A 36 -15.87 -10.01 19.22
C ARG A 36 -14.50 -10.65 19.07
N ALA A 37 -14.34 -11.86 19.62
CA ALA A 37 -13.05 -12.54 19.65
C ALA A 37 -12.45 -12.53 18.25
N ILE A 38 -11.29 -11.90 18.10
CA ILE A 38 -10.60 -11.79 16.81
C ILE A 38 -10.23 -13.22 16.41
N ALA A 39 -10.75 -13.69 15.28
CA ALA A 39 -10.39 -15.01 14.77
C ALA A 39 -8.86 -15.08 14.56
N GLY A 40 -8.19 -16.03 15.25
CA GLY A 40 -6.75 -16.28 15.07
C GLY A 40 -5.82 -15.88 16.22
N THR A 41 -6.34 -15.41 17.37
CA THR A 41 -5.55 -15.04 18.57
C THR A 41 -4.59 -16.13 19.06
N GLY A 42 -4.91 -17.42 18.87
CA GLY A 42 -4.02 -18.54 19.24
C GLY A 42 -2.86 -18.81 18.27
N ARG A 43 -2.77 -18.12 17.11
CA ARG A 43 -1.76 -18.38 16.06
C ARG A 43 -0.99 -17.14 15.63
N VAL A 44 -1.13 -16.03 16.36
CA VAL A 44 -0.49 -14.74 16.05
C VAL A 44 1.01 -14.88 15.88
N GLY A 45 1.69 -15.61 16.78
CA GLY A 45 3.15 -15.81 16.71
C GLY A 45 3.60 -16.56 15.46
N ARG A 46 2.95 -17.68 15.10
CA ARG A 46 3.29 -18.45 13.90
C ARG A 46 3.02 -17.65 12.63
N ASN A 47 1.89 -16.95 12.57
CA ASN A 47 1.53 -16.15 11.40
C ASN A 47 2.41 -14.90 11.25
N ALA A 48 2.86 -14.31 12.37
CA ALA A 48 3.82 -13.22 12.37
C ALA A 48 5.19 -13.68 11.87
N LEU A 49 5.65 -14.85 12.30
CA LEU A 49 6.92 -15.42 11.85
C LEU A 49 6.88 -15.80 10.35
N GLU A 50 5.77 -16.38 9.89
CA GLU A 50 5.52 -16.67 8.47
C GLU A 50 5.54 -15.36 7.66
N THR A 51 4.87 -14.30 8.14
CA THR A 51 4.91 -12.98 7.53
C THR A 51 6.31 -12.38 7.50
N LEU A 52 7.06 -12.52 8.60
CA LEU A 52 8.43 -12.03 8.69
C LEU A 52 9.34 -12.75 7.68
N LEU A 53 9.15 -14.05 7.47
CA LEU A 53 9.88 -14.82 6.47
C LEU A 53 9.55 -14.37 5.05
N PHE A 54 8.27 -14.26 4.70
CA PHE A 54 7.85 -13.76 3.38
C PHE A 54 8.35 -12.35 3.11
N ARG A 55 8.30 -11.48 4.14
CA ARG A 55 8.84 -10.11 4.06
C ARG A 55 10.37 -10.12 3.96
N GLY A 56 11.02 -11.01 4.70
CA GLY A 56 12.47 -11.26 4.65
C GLY A 56 12.93 -11.75 3.27
N LEU A 57 12.10 -12.53 2.56
CA LEU A 57 12.32 -12.95 1.17
C LEU A 57 12.03 -11.84 0.14
N SER A 58 11.09 -10.94 0.43
CA SER A 58 10.77 -9.83 -0.48
C SER A 58 11.95 -8.85 -0.65
N THR A 59 12.72 -8.63 0.42
CA THR A 59 13.88 -7.73 0.42
C THR A 59 14.99 -8.16 -0.54
N PRO A 60 15.52 -9.39 -0.51
CA PRO A 60 16.54 -9.83 -1.46
C PRO A 60 16.00 -9.88 -2.89
N VAL A 61 14.72 -10.24 -3.11
CA VAL A 61 14.12 -10.19 -4.45
C VAL A 61 14.10 -8.75 -4.98
N ALA A 62 13.73 -7.78 -4.14
CA ALA A 62 13.78 -6.36 -4.49
C ALA A 62 15.21 -5.88 -4.76
N LEU A 63 16.19 -6.33 -3.97
CA LEU A 63 17.61 -6.03 -4.19
C LEU A 63 18.07 -6.54 -5.57
N VAL A 64 17.75 -7.79 -5.91
CA VAL A 64 18.07 -8.39 -7.21
C VAL A 64 17.42 -7.61 -8.34
N LEU A 65 16.14 -7.24 -8.20
CA LEU A 65 15.44 -6.40 -9.16
C LEU A 65 16.15 -5.06 -9.39
N VAL A 66 16.55 -4.37 -8.32
CA VAL A 66 17.25 -3.08 -8.42
C VAL A 66 18.62 -3.24 -9.09
N VAL A 67 19.36 -4.31 -8.79
CA VAL A 67 20.63 -4.62 -9.45
C VAL A 67 20.42 -4.89 -10.94
N LEU A 68 19.39 -5.67 -11.27
CA LEU A 68 19.05 -6.03 -12.65
C LEU A 68 18.64 -4.79 -13.45
N GLN A 69 17.77 -3.96 -12.90
CA GLN A 69 17.39 -2.65 -13.47
C GLN A 69 18.61 -1.74 -13.65
N SER A 70 19.53 -1.73 -12.68
CA SER A 70 20.73 -0.89 -12.72
C SER A 70 21.73 -1.31 -13.80
N ARG A 71 21.83 -2.61 -14.09
CA ARG A 71 22.76 -3.15 -15.08
C ARG A 71 22.19 -3.20 -16.49
N LEU A 72 20.91 -3.52 -16.64
CA LEU A 72 20.31 -3.77 -17.94
C LEU A 72 19.65 -2.55 -18.58
N LEU A 73 19.29 -1.54 -17.77
CA LEU A 73 18.76 -0.30 -18.30
C LEU A 73 19.92 0.70 -18.39
N GLU A 74 20.16 1.21 -19.60
CA GLU A 74 21.07 2.34 -19.82
C GLU A 74 20.77 3.50 -18.86
N PRO A 75 21.75 4.35 -18.49
CA PRO A 75 21.56 5.41 -17.50
C PRO A 75 20.32 6.28 -17.71
N ALA A 76 20.01 6.61 -18.97
CA ALA A 76 18.81 7.38 -19.35
C ALA A 76 17.52 6.56 -19.15
N GLY A 77 17.51 5.28 -19.57
CA GLY A 77 16.34 4.41 -19.47
C GLY A 77 15.93 4.07 -18.03
N ARG A 78 16.88 4.05 -17.08
CA ARG A 78 16.59 3.85 -15.65
C ARG A 78 15.72 4.95 -15.08
N GLY A 79 16.05 6.21 -15.37
CA GLY A 79 15.31 7.37 -14.88
C GLY A 79 13.86 7.32 -15.35
N THR A 80 13.65 7.05 -16.63
CA THR A 80 12.33 6.88 -17.23
C THR A 80 11.53 5.75 -16.57
N PHE A 81 12.12 4.56 -16.44
CA PHE A 81 11.45 3.43 -15.79
C PHE A 81 11.02 3.77 -14.36
N VAL A 82 11.94 4.32 -13.55
CA VAL A 82 11.67 4.66 -12.15
C VAL A 82 10.58 5.73 -12.05
N LEU A 83 10.64 6.79 -12.86
CA LEU A 83 9.63 7.84 -12.86
C LEU A 83 8.25 7.28 -13.19
N VAL A 84 8.15 6.48 -14.25
CA VAL A 84 6.89 5.85 -14.67
C VAL A 84 6.31 4.97 -13.56
N VAL A 85 7.11 4.04 -13.03
CA VAL A 85 6.66 3.10 -12.00
C VAL A 85 6.32 3.84 -10.71
N LEU A 86 7.09 4.86 -10.31
CA LEU A 86 6.80 5.66 -9.12
C LEU A 86 5.51 6.45 -9.27
N SER A 87 5.26 7.09 -10.42
CA SER A 87 4.00 7.81 -10.66
C SER A 87 2.79 6.89 -10.47
N VAL A 88 2.80 5.69 -11.07
CA VAL A 88 1.72 4.72 -10.90
C VAL A 88 1.66 4.18 -9.48
N THR A 89 2.81 3.92 -8.85
CA THR A 89 2.87 3.39 -7.48
C THR A 89 2.30 4.39 -6.48
N ILE A 90 2.67 5.66 -6.59
CA ILE A 90 2.15 6.75 -5.74
C ILE A 90 0.64 6.87 -5.95
N GLY A 91 0.18 6.93 -7.21
CA GLY A 91 -1.26 6.96 -7.52
C GLY A 91 -2.01 5.77 -6.91
N SER A 92 -1.49 4.56 -7.11
CA SER A 92 -2.09 3.34 -6.56
C SER A 92 -2.11 3.32 -5.03
N ARG A 93 -1.05 3.81 -4.35
CA ARG A 93 -0.97 3.78 -2.88
C ARG A 93 -1.96 4.70 -2.22
N LEU A 94 -2.22 5.87 -2.82
CA LEU A 94 -3.25 6.80 -2.35
C LEU A 94 -4.64 6.13 -2.41
N LEU A 95 -4.86 5.32 -3.44
CA LEU A 95 -6.13 4.62 -3.69
C LEU A 95 -6.25 3.29 -2.94
N GLY A 96 -5.13 2.61 -2.67
CA GLY A 96 -5.08 1.34 -1.95
C GLY A 96 -5.54 1.42 -0.50
N GLN A 97 -5.67 2.62 0.07
CA GLN A 97 -6.26 2.84 1.39
C GLN A 97 -7.74 2.45 1.47
N LEU A 98 -8.42 2.25 0.33
CA LEU A 98 -9.80 1.75 0.26
C LEU A 98 -9.97 0.41 1.00
N GLY A 99 -8.99 -0.50 0.92
CA GLY A 99 -9.04 -1.78 1.64
C GLY A 99 -9.06 -1.63 3.16
N ILE A 100 -8.38 -0.61 3.70
CA ILE A 100 -8.42 -0.29 5.14
C ILE A 100 -9.77 0.32 5.53
N ALA A 101 -10.33 1.18 4.68
CA ALA A 101 -11.66 1.74 4.91
C ALA A 101 -12.77 0.66 4.96
N VAL A 102 -12.68 -0.37 4.12
CA VAL A 102 -13.59 -1.53 4.13
C VAL A 102 -13.50 -2.28 5.46
N THR A 103 -12.29 -2.57 5.93
CA THR A 103 -12.09 -3.31 7.18
C THR A 103 -12.52 -2.51 8.40
N ALA A 104 -12.32 -1.19 8.40
CA ALA A 104 -12.86 -0.30 9.42
C ALA A 104 -14.40 -0.31 9.44
N ARG A 105 -15.06 -0.25 8.27
CA ARG A 105 -16.53 -0.31 8.19
C ARG A 105 -17.11 -1.67 8.57
N LEU A 106 -16.44 -2.77 8.24
CA LEU A 106 -16.85 -4.12 8.64
C LEU A 106 -16.89 -4.27 10.18
N ARG A 107 -16.01 -3.56 10.91
CA ARG A 107 -16.02 -3.56 12.38
C ARG A 107 -17.08 -2.64 12.98
N ALA A 108 -17.42 -1.55 12.30
CA ALA A 108 -18.31 -0.51 12.81
C ALA A 108 -19.80 -0.74 12.49
N ALA A 109 -20.12 -1.47 11.42
CA ALA A 109 -21.48 -1.67 10.97
C ALA A 109 -21.75 -3.14 10.66
N ASP A 110 -22.95 -3.62 11.00
CA ASP A 110 -23.42 -4.98 10.69
C ASP A 110 -23.85 -5.08 9.21
N VAL A 111 -22.92 -4.74 8.32
CA VAL A 111 -23.14 -4.74 6.86
C VAL A 111 -22.61 -6.04 6.28
N GLU A 112 -23.32 -6.60 5.31
CA GLU A 112 -22.87 -7.77 4.57
C GLU A 112 -21.51 -7.51 3.91
N LEU A 113 -20.50 -8.32 4.28
CA LEU A 113 -19.15 -8.26 3.74
C LEU A 113 -19.13 -8.28 2.20
N ARG A 114 -19.96 -9.13 1.58
CA ARG A 114 -20.00 -9.31 0.13
C ARG A 114 -20.37 -8.01 -0.59
N LEU A 115 -21.37 -7.29 -0.09
CA LEU A 115 -21.82 -6.03 -0.68
C LEU A 115 -20.78 -4.92 -0.48
N LEU A 116 -20.15 -4.87 0.69
CA LEU A 116 -19.10 -3.88 0.98
C LEU A 116 -17.88 -4.09 0.09
N VAL A 117 -17.47 -5.35 -0.12
CA VAL A 117 -16.38 -5.71 -1.03
C VAL A 117 -16.73 -5.33 -2.47
N HIS A 118 -17.92 -5.68 -2.97
CA HIS A 118 -18.34 -5.29 -4.33
C HIS A 118 -18.29 -3.78 -4.55
N ARG A 119 -18.77 -2.99 -3.58
CA ARG A 119 -18.72 -1.52 -3.66
C ARG A 119 -17.28 -1.00 -3.65
N ALA A 120 -16.42 -1.58 -2.83
CA ALA A 120 -15.00 -1.21 -2.78
C ALA A 120 -14.29 -1.51 -4.10
N PHE A 121 -14.57 -2.67 -4.71
CA PHE A 121 -14.07 -3.03 -6.03
C PHE A 121 -14.59 -2.10 -7.12
N ALA A 122 -15.90 -1.80 -7.13
CA ALA A 122 -16.47 -0.86 -8.09
C ALA A 122 -15.81 0.52 -7.98
N LEU A 123 -15.62 1.03 -6.76
CA LEU A 123 -14.90 2.28 -6.52
C LEU A 123 -13.42 2.19 -6.95
N ALA A 124 -12.74 1.10 -6.64
CA ALA A 124 -11.35 0.87 -7.05
C ALA A 124 -11.19 0.91 -8.58
N VAL A 125 -12.09 0.27 -9.32
CA VAL A 125 -12.09 0.29 -10.79
C VAL A 125 -12.39 1.69 -11.31
N LEU A 126 -13.45 2.35 -10.82
CA LEU A 126 -13.84 3.67 -11.30
C LEU A 126 -12.73 4.71 -11.05
N VAL A 127 -12.19 4.75 -9.83
CA VAL A 127 -11.13 5.70 -9.47
C VAL A 127 -9.82 5.33 -10.17
N GLY A 128 -9.52 4.04 -10.32
CA GLY A 128 -8.37 3.58 -11.10
C GLY A 128 -8.45 4.02 -12.56
N LEU A 129 -9.58 3.82 -13.23
CA LEU A 129 -9.78 4.27 -14.61
C LEU A 129 -9.67 5.79 -14.73
N ALA A 130 -10.26 6.55 -13.79
CA ALA A 130 -10.15 8.00 -13.76
C ALA A 130 -8.68 8.47 -13.57
N ALA A 131 -7.89 7.74 -12.77
CA ALA A 131 -6.50 8.04 -12.51
C ALA A 131 -5.55 7.68 -13.68
N CYS A 132 -5.99 6.87 -14.66
CA CYS A 132 -5.20 6.60 -15.87
C CYS A 132 -4.96 7.88 -16.69
N ALA A 133 -5.97 8.72 -16.85
CA ALA A 133 -5.88 9.95 -17.67
C ALA A 133 -4.77 10.91 -17.20
N PRO A 134 -4.69 11.33 -15.92
CA PRO A 134 -3.60 12.19 -15.46
C PRO A 134 -2.22 11.53 -15.54
N ILE A 135 -2.11 10.20 -15.37
CA ILE A 135 -0.83 9.49 -15.52
C ILE A 135 -0.34 9.54 -16.97
N VAL A 136 -1.22 9.30 -17.94
CA VAL A 136 -0.89 9.38 -19.36
C VAL A 136 -0.54 10.82 -19.74
N ALA A 137 -1.34 11.79 -19.31
CA ALA A 137 -1.09 13.21 -19.57
C ALA A 137 0.27 13.66 -19.00
N TRP A 138 0.59 13.27 -17.76
CA TRP A 138 1.89 13.53 -17.14
C TRP A 138 3.04 12.90 -17.93
N SER A 139 2.88 11.65 -18.36
CA SER A 139 3.90 10.92 -19.12
C SER A 139 4.22 11.61 -20.45
N VAL A 140 3.22 12.16 -21.12
CA VAL A 140 3.40 12.96 -22.35
C VAL A 140 4.05 14.30 -22.03
N ALA A 141 3.60 15.00 -20.98
CA ALA A 141 4.11 16.31 -20.59
C ALA A 141 5.58 16.29 -20.11
N ALA A 142 6.03 15.17 -19.54
CA ALA A 142 7.39 15.00 -19.05
C ALA A 142 8.46 14.89 -20.15
N GLY A 143 8.08 14.80 -21.43
CA GLY A 143 8.99 14.79 -22.59
C GLY A 143 9.72 13.46 -22.81
N ASP A 144 10.41 12.95 -21.78
CA ASP A 144 11.31 11.79 -21.88
C ASP A 144 10.62 10.42 -21.72
N ILE A 145 9.33 10.40 -21.35
CA ILE A 145 8.54 9.16 -21.17
C ILE A 145 7.72 8.85 -22.42
N GLY A 146 6.97 9.83 -22.91
CA GLY A 146 6.12 9.69 -24.09
C GLY A 146 4.81 8.92 -23.85
N LEU A 147 3.96 8.88 -24.88
CA LEU A 147 2.61 8.33 -24.82
C LEU A 147 2.60 6.80 -24.62
N GLU A 148 3.46 6.09 -25.33
CA GLU A 148 3.50 4.62 -25.33
C GLU A 148 3.78 4.06 -23.93
N LEU A 149 4.81 4.59 -23.26
CA LEU A 149 5.17 4.17 -21.91
C LEU A 149 4.11 4.58 -20.90
N GLY A 150 3.50 5.77 -21.07
CA GLY A 150 2.40 6.24 -20.23
C GLY A 150 1.18 5.33 -20.30
N LEU A 151 0.80 4.87 -21.51
CA LEU A 151 -0.30 3.92 -21.70
C LEU A 151 0.02 2.56 -21.09
N ALA A 152 1.22 2.02 -21.33
CA ALA A 152 1.64 0.74 -20.75
C ALA A 152 1.62 0.78 -19.21
N ALA A 153 2.03 1.90 -18.61
CA ALA A 153 2.01 2.10 -17.18
C ALA A 153 0.59 2.27 -16.62
N ALA A 154 -0.27 3.01 -17.32
CA ALA A 154 -1.66 3.19 -16.94
C ALA A 154 -2.44 1.86 -16.92
N LEU A 155 -2.12 0.93 -17.84
CA LEU A 155 -2.71 -0.42 -17.84
C LEU A 155 -2.43 -1.19 -16.55
N ALA A 156 -1.30 -0.93 -15.88
CA ALA A 156 -0.97 -1.57 -14.61
C ALA A 156 -1.76 -0.99 -13.42
N LEU A 157 -2.31 0.23 -13.55
CA LEU A 157 -2.88 0.97 -12.42
C LEU A 157 -4.11 0.27 -11.83
N VAL A 158 -5.09 -0.06 -12.67
CA VAL A 158 -6.33 -0.72 -12.20
C VAL A 158 -6.03 -2.08 -11.55
N PRO A 159 -5.28 -3.01 -12.19
CA PRO A 159 -4.87 -4.23 -11.53
C PRO A 159 -4.16 -3.98 -10.20
N ASN A 160 -3.29 -2.97 -10.16
CA ASN A 160 -2.53 -2.64 -8.97
C ASN A 160 -3.43 -2.24 -7.78
N ILE A 161 -4.44 -1.41 -8.03
CA ILE A 161 -5.41 -1.01 -7.00
C ILE A 161 -6.28 -2.21 -6.58
N LEU A 162 -6.66 -3.07 -7.51
CA LEU A 162 -7.50 -4.24 -7.24
C LEU A 162 -6.83 -5.22 -6.27
N TRP A 163 -5.62 -5.70 -6.58
CA TRP A 163 -4.95 -6.67 -5.70
C TRP A 163 -4.57 -6.03 -4.35
N GLN A 164 -4.26 -4.72 -4.30
CA GLN A 164 -4.05 -4.00 -3.03
C GLN A 164 -5.34 -3.95 -2.19
N THR A 165 -6.50 -3.76 -2.83
CA THR A 165 -7.79 -3.77 -2.16
C THR A 165 -8.11 -5.15 -1.58
N VAL A 166 -7.86 -6.22 -2.36
CA VAL A 166 -7.96 -7.62 -1.88
C VAL A 166 -7.05 -7.84 -0.69
N SER A 167 -5.78 -7.43 -0.78
CA SER A 167 -4.81 -7.54 0.31
C SER A 167 -5.31 -6.87 1.59
N GLY A 168 -5.91 -5.68 1.49
CA GLY A 168 -6.51 -4.98 2.64
C GLY A 168 -7.67 -5.77 3.26
N VAL A 169 -8.56 -6.32 2.44
CA VAL A 169 -9.70 -7.14 2.90
C VAL A 169 -9.21 -8.43 3.57
N LEU A 170 -8.27 -9.14 2.95
CA LEU A 170 -7.68 -10.38 3.49
C LEU A 170 -7.01 -10.17 4.85
N LEU A 171 -6.29 -9.05 5.01
CA LEU A 171 -5.71 -8.67 6.28
C LEU A 171 -6.80 -8.45 7.35
N GLY A 172 -7.91 -7.81 6.99
CA GLY A 172 -9.06 -7.59 7.88
C GLY A 172 -9.73 -8.88 8.36
N VAL A 173 -9.81 -9.89 7.51
CA VAL A 173 -10.35 -11.23 7.84
C VAL A 173 -9.29 -12.20 8.38
N SER A 174 -8.07 -11.73 8.66
CA SER A 174 -6.96 -12.51 9.23
C SER A 174 -6.47 -13.68 8.36
N GLN A 175 -6.64 -13.58 7.04
CA GLN A 175 -6.15 -14.56 6.05
C GLN A 175 -4.68 -14.28 5.65
N LEU A 176 -3.79 -14.35 6.65
CA LEU A 176 -2.38 -13.92 6.51
C LEU A 176 -1.57 -14.72 5.49
N ARG A 177 -1.90 -16.00 5.27
CA ARG A 177 -1.19 -16.87 4.31
C ARG A 177 -1.40 -16.43 2.87
N LEU A 178 -2.67 -16.27 2.47
CA LEU A 178 -3.02 -15.82 1.13
C LEU A 178 -2.51 -14.41 0.89
N TRP A 179 -2.62 -13.54 1.91
CA TRP A 179 -2.05 -12.20 1.87
C TRP A 179 -0.53 -12.22 1.60
N ASN A 180 0.24 -13.07 2.29
CA ASN A 180 1.68 -13.19 2.07
C ASN A 180 2.02 -13.63 0.64
N VAL A 181 1.27 -14.58 0.08
CA VAL A 181 1.46 -15.04 -1.32
C VAL A 181 1.19 -13.90 -2.30
N ILE A 182 0.06 -13.20 -2.17
CA ILE A 182 -0.32 -12.09 -3.05
C ILE A 182 0.72 -10.96 -2.98
N GLN A 183 1.27 -10.66 -1.79
CA GLN A 183 2.30 -9.64 -1.63
C GLN A 183 3.64 -10.03 -2.30
N LEU A 184 3.93 -11.32 -2.44
CA LEU A 184 5.16 -11.82 -3.05
C LEU A 184 5.05 -11.92 -4.58
N LEU A 185 3.84 -12.10 -5.12
CA LEU A 185 3.62 -12.30 -6.55
C LEU A 185 4.15 -11.14 -7.42
N PRO A 186 3.84 -9.86 -7.18
CA PRO A 186 4.30 -8.77 -8.04
C PRO A 186 5.83 -8.72 -8.21
N PRO A 187 6.66 -8.72 -7.15
CA PRO A 187 8.11 -8.66 -7.34
C PRO A 187 8.67 -9.93 -8.00
N VAL A 188 8.14 -11.12 -7.68
CA VAL A 188 8.61 -12.37 -8.31
C VAL A 188 8.24 -12.40 -9.80
N LEU A 189 6.99 -12.10 -10.14
CA LEU A 189 6.54 -12.05 -11.53
C LEU A 189 7.24 -10.95 -12.33
N THR A 190 7.51 -9.80 -11.71
CA THR A 190 8.29 -8.73 -12.36
C THR A 190 9.70 -9.20 -12.64
N LEU A 191 10.35 -9.88 -11.70
CA LEU A 191 11.70 -10.42 -11.89
C LEU A 191 11.74 -11.43 -13.04
N VAL A 192 10.83 -12.41 -13.03
CA VAL A 192 10.72 -13.39 -14.11
C VAL A 192 10.42 -12.71 -15.44
N GLY A 193 9.48 -11.77 -15.47
CA GLY A 193 9.14 -11.01 -16.65
C GLY A 193 10.32 -10.19 -17.19
N MET A 194 11.12 -9.57 -16.32
CA MET A 194 12.31 -8.83 -16.74
C MET A 194 13.39 -9.76 -17.30
N LEU A 195 13.60 -10.95 -16.71
CA LEU A 195 14.52 -11.93 -17.27
C LEU A 195 14.08 -12.38 -18.68
N VAL A 196 12.78 -12.51 -18.93
CA VAL A 196 12.28 -12.90 -20.25
C VAL A 196 12.32 -11.72 -21.23
N LEU A 197 11.66 -10.60 -20.90
CA LEU A 197 11.42 -9.50 -21.83
C LEU A 197 12.62 -8.56 -21.99
N VAL A 198 13.49 -8.45 -20.97
CA VAL A 198 14.66 -7.55 -21.01
C VAL A 198 15.93 -8.33 -21.34
N VAL A 199 16.18 -9.47 -20.67
CA VAL A 199 17.40 -10.26 -20.93
C VAL A 199 17.23 -11.19 -22.14
N GLY A 200 16.07 -11.85 -22.27
CA GLY A 200 15.84 -12.83 -23.33
C GLY A 200 15.45 -12.23 -24.68
N LEU A 201 14.80 -11.05 -24.68
CA LEU A 201 14.26 -10.41 -25.88
C LEU A 201 14.82 -9.01 -26.16
N ASP A 202 15.81 -8.56 -25.37
CA ASP A 202 16.45 -7.24 -25.51
C ASP A 202 15.47 -6.05 -25.54
N GLY A 203 14.32 -6.17 -24.84
CA GLY A 203 13.24 -5.18 -24.90
C GLY A 203 13.49 -3.87 -24.15
N GLY A 204 14.62 -3.74 -23.46
CA GLY A 204 15.03 -2.53 -22.73
C GLY A 204 13.96 -1.99 -21.76
N VAL A 205 13.74 -0.67 -21.76
CA VAL A 205 12.78 0.03 -20.88
C VAL A 205 11.35 -0.42 -21.15
N ARG A 206 10.97 -0.61 -22.41
CA ARG A 206 9.62 -1.06 -22.80
C ARG A 206 9.35 -2.46 -22.25
N GLY A 207 10.31 -3.37 -22.42
CA GLY A 207 10.24 -4.72 -21.86
C GLY A 207 10.12 -4.72 -20.34
N ALA A 208 10.84 -3.83 -19.65
CA ALA A 208 10.76 -3.69 -18.20
C ALA A 208 9.39 -3.18 -17.72
N ILE A 209 8.83 -2.15 -18.38
CA ILE A 209 7.50 -1.63 -18.04
C ILE A 209 6.42 -2.66 -18.34
N ALA A 210 6.52 -3.38 -19.47
CA ALA A 210 5.60 -4.45 -19.82
C ALA A 210 5.66 -5.61 -18.80
N ALA A 211 6.86 -6.04 -18.41
CA ALA A 211 7.05 -7.08 -17.39
C ALA A 211 6.38 -6.69 -16.07
N TRP A 212 6.60 -5.45 -15.64
CA TRP A 212 6.01 -4.91 -14.41
C TRP A 212 4.48 -4.79 -14.50
N ALA A 213 3.95 -4.28 -15.62
CA ALA A 213 2.51 -4.16 -15.85
C ALA A 213 1.82 -5.54 -15.87
N LEU A 214 2.41 -6.50 -16.57
CA LEU A 214 1.93 -7.89 -16.62
C LEU A 214 1.97 -8.54 -15.25
N ALA A 215 3.02 -8.32 -14.45
CA ALA A 215 3.10 -8.85 -13.09
C ALA A 215 1.92 -8.39 -12.22
N HIS A 216 1.55 -7.11 -12.30
CA HIS A 216 0.40 -6.59 -11.57
C HIS A 216 -0.94 -7.08 -12.12
N LEU A 217 -1.06 -7.24 -13.44
CA LEU A 217 -2.24 -7.83 -14.07
C LEU A 217 -2.46 -9.29 -13.61
N LEU A 218 -1.41 -10.11 -13.67
CA LEU A 218 -1.44 -11.51 -13.25
C LEU A 218 -1.69 -11.65 -11.74
N THR A 219 -1.10 -10.76 -10.93
CA THR A 219 -1.38 -10.74 -9.48
C THR A 219 -2.85 -10.43 -9.20
N ALA A 220 -3.44 -9.46 -9.91
CA ALA A 220 -4.85 -9.12 -9.76
C ALA A 220 -5.79 -10.23 -10.24
N ALA A 221 -5.41 -10.98 -11.28
CA ALA A 221 -6.17 -12.13 -11.74
C ALA A 221 -6.12 -13.32 -10.77
N PHE A 222 -5.03 -13.43 -9.99
CA PHE A 222 -4.87 -14.46 -8.97
C PHE A 222 -5.60 -14.14 -7.65
N ALA A 223 -5.67 -12.86 -7.29
CA ALA A 223 -6.20 -12.36 -6.02
C ALA A 223 -7.74 -12.40 -5.95
#